data_AF-A0AAD6MYU8-F1
#
_entry.id   AF-A0AAD6MYU8-F1
#
_cell.length_a   1.000
_cell.length_b   1.000
_cell.length_c   1.000
_cell.angle_alpha   90.00
_cell.angle_beta   90.00
_cell.angle_gamma   90.00
#
_symmetry.space_group_name_H-M   'P 1'
#
loop_
_entity.id
_entity.type
_entity.pdbx_description
1 polymer ?
#
loop_
_entity_poly.entity_id
_entity_poly.type
_entity_poly.pdbx_seq_one_letter_code
_entity_poly.pdbx_strand_id
1 'polypeptide(L)'
;MSQEEASAQHSEPEFSESSQIDIDDNISPHDSDDEPMPYSIPVDYATLSRQERQKLIDEGADPDSVILLSEFHKYLPRGENESVDEYTKRYADAMMDLPRRGVQILNDTTTAEVIGCIHGTVSGKFFDISPRTGATKGEYREFMRWLLGGVQEAEELEVPEKWLKFQVEDPGKGDYEQDERWMNS
;
A
#
# COMPACT_ATOMS: atom_id res chain seq x y z
N MET A 1 34.13 31.50 34.30
CA MET A 1 32.80 30.87 34.42
C MET A 1 32.32 30.64 33.01
N SER A 2 32.52 29.42 32.51
CA SER A 2 32.17 28.99 31.17
C SER A 2 30.78 28.36 31.22
N GLN A 3 29.85 28.83 30.41
CA GLN A 3 28.58 28.15 30.19
C GLN A 3 28.72 27.28 28.94
N GLU A 4 28.55 25.98 29.16
CA GLU A 4 28.32 24.92 28.18
C GLU A 4 26.94 25.14 27.56
N GLU A 5 26.87 25.40 26.25
CA GLU A 5 25.61 25.31 25.50
C GLU A 5 25.40 23.85 25.11
N ALA A 6 24.36 23.26 25.69
CA ALA A 6 23.88 21.92 25.38
C ALA A 6 23.34 21.89 23.93
N SER A 7 23.96 21.07 23.09
CA SER A 7 23.49 20.76 21.75
C SER A 7 22.14 20.04 21.83
N ALA A 8 21.08 20.69 21.35
CA ALA A 8 19.80 20.07 21.11
C ALA A 8 19.92 19.14 19.88
N GLN A 9 19.97 17.84 20.13
CA GLN A 9 19.82 16.83 19.08
C GLN A 9 18.38 16.87 18.58
N HIS A 10 18.19 17.42 17.38
CA HIS A 10 16.97 17.22 16.60
C HIS A 10 16.89 15.73 16.23
N SER A 11 15.93 15.02 16.83
CA SER A 11 15.56 13.68 16.38
C SER A 11 14.65 13.82 15.18
N GLU A 12 15.05 13.20 14.07
CA GLU A 12 14.28 13.08 12.84
C GLU A 12 12.96 12.33 13.08
N PRO A 13 11.89 12.63 12.34
CA PRO A 13 10.71 11.77 12.32
C PRO A 13 11.04 10.48 11.56
N GLU A 14 11.16 9.37 12.28
CA GLU A 14 11.17 8.02 11.71
C GLU A 14 9.78 7.72 11.13
N PHE A 15 9.61 8.02 9.85
CA PHE A 15 8.52 7.46 9.04
C PHE A 15 8.75 5.95 8.99
N SER A 16 7.93 5.18 9.71
CA SER A 16 7.85 3.72 9.55
C SER A 16 7.23 3.41 8.19
N GLU A 17 8.09 3.35 7.18
CA GLU A 17 7.82 2.89 5.83
C GLU A 17 7.76 1.35 5.82
N SER A 18 6.77 0.76 6.50
CA SER A 18 6.54 -0.69 6.47
C SER A 18 5.74 -1.09 5.22
N SER A 19 6.32 -0.78 4.06
CA SER A 19 6.02 -1.36 2.75
C SER A 19 7.28 -1.32 1.88
N GLN A 20 8.46 -1.40 2.52
CA GLN A 20 9.68 -1.73 1.80
C GLN A 20 9.53 -3.18 1.35
N ILE A 21 9.27 -3.34 0.05
CA ILE A 21 9.75 -4.51 -0.67
C ILE A 21 11.23 -4.58 -0.27
N ASP A 22 11.60 -5.56 0.56
CA ASP A 22 13.00 -5.87 0.83
C ASP A 22 13.62 -6.20 -0.53
N ILE A 23 14.18 -5.18 -1.19
CA ILE A 23 15.03 -5.36 -2.34
C ILE A 23 16.34 -5.86 -1.73
N ASP A 24 16.36 -7.15 -1.42
CA ASP A 24 17.59 -7.85 -1.10
C ASP A 24 18.52 -7.68 -2.32
N ASP A 25 19.65 -7.01 -2.11
CA ASP A 25 20.71 -6.82 -3.10
C ASP A 25 21.38 -8.15 -3.48
N ASN A 26 20.98 -9.27 -2.88
CA ASN A 26 21.45 -10.59 -3.24
C ASN A 26 20.81 -11.06 -4.56
N ILE A 27 21.59 -10.96 -5.65
CA ILE A 27 21.29 -11.30 -7.05
C ILE A 27 21.08 -12.83 -7.27
N SER A 28 20.86 -13.60 -6.22
CA SER A 28 20.62 -15.03 -6.36
C SER A 28 19.16 -15.24 -6.81
N PRO A 29 18.91 -15.99 -7.90
CA PRO A 29 17.55 -16.36 -8.29
C PRO A 29 16.83 -16.94 -7.09
N HIS A 30 15.64 -16.42 -6.79
CA HIS A 30 14.82 -17.00 -5.76
C HIS A 30 14.21 -18.28 -6.32
N ASP A 31 14.12 -19.35 -5.52
CA ASP A 31 13.55 -20.64 -5.96
C ASP A 31 12.11 -20.52 -6.50
N SER A 32 11.43 -19.41 -6.22
CA SER A 32 10.07 -19.10 -6.66
C SER A 32 10.01 -18.18 -7.89
N ASP A 33 11.13 -17.80 -8.51
CA ASP A 33 11.14 -16.81 -9.59
C ASP A 33 10.33 -17.26 -10.80
N ASP A 34 10.28 -18.56 -11.07
CA ASP A 34 9.51 -19.16 -12.17
C ASP A 34 8.01 -19.36 -11.81
N GLU A 35 7.62 -19.14 -10.56
CA GLU A 35 6.22 -19.25 -10.16
C GLU A 35 5.40 -18.07 -10.71
N PRO A 36 4.13 -18.30 -11.09
CA PRO A 36 3.25 -17.23 -11.51
C PRO A 36 3.03 -16.22 -10.38
N MET A 37 2.84 -14.95 -10.76
CA MET A 37 2.40 -13.93 -9.82
C MET A 37 1.04 -14.31 -9.22
N PRO A 38 0.84 -14.20 -7.89
CA PRO A 38 -0.48 -14.38 -7.29
C PRO A 38 -1.32 -13.10 -7.43
N TYR A 39 -2.64 -13.21 -7.58
CA TYR A 39 -3.53 -12.04 -7.54
C TYR A 39 -3.63 -11.44 -6.14
N SER A 40 -3.55 -12.31 -5.13
CA SER A 40 -3.61 -11.94 -3.74
C SER A 40 -2.67 -12.81 -2.92
N ILE A 41 -2.03 -12.21 -1.93
CA ILE A 41 -1.21 -12.91 -0.94
C ILE A 41 -2.02 -12.95 0.35
N PRO A 42 -2.44 -14.12 0.86
CA PRO A 42 -3.15 -14.19 2.13
C PRO A 42 -2.29 -13.59 3.25
N VAL A 43 -2.88 -12.66 4.01
CA VAL A 43 -2.25 -11.98 5.15
C VAL A 43 -3.26 -11.90 6.29
N ASP A 44 -2.87 -12.37 7.47
CA ASP A 44 -3.67 -12.25 8.68
C ASP A 44 -3.52 -10.86 9.30
N TYR A 45 -4.06 -9.86 8.62
CA TYR A 45 -4.05 -8.49 9.12
C TYR A 45 -4.84 -8.33 10.42
N ALA A 46 -5.77 -9.24 10.71
CA ALA A 46 -6.47 -9.27 11.98
C ALA A 46 -5.51 -9.50 13.14
N THR A 47 -4.56 -10.42 13.01
CA THR A 47 -3.52 -10.64 14.01
C THR A 47 -2.49 -9.52 14.00
N LEU A 48 -1.97 -9.15 12.83
CA LEU A 48 -0.93 -8.12 12.70
C LEU A 48 -1.38 -6.78 13.27
N SER A 49 -2.57 -6.30 12.91
CA SER A 49 -3.10 -5.02 13.38
C SER A 49 -3.37 -5.01 14.89
N ARG A 50 -3.76 -6.14 15.48
CA ARG A 50 -3.95 -6.24 16.94
C ARG A 50 -2.62 -6.23 17.69
N GLN A 51 -1.60 -6.90 17.14
CA GLN A 51 -0.26 -6.88 17.70
C GLN A 51 0.35 -5.48 17.60
N GLU A 52 0.22 -4.82 16.45
CA GLU A 52 0.71 -3.46 16.25
C GLU A 52 0.00 -2.47 17.17
N ARG A 53 -1.32 -2.55 17.31
CA ARG A 53 -2.06 -1.74 18.29
C ARG A 53 -1.51 -1.93 19.70
N GLN A 54 -1.31 -3.17 20.13
CA GLN A 54 -0.80 -3.45 21.48
C GLN A 54 0.60 -2.86 21.68
N LYS A 55 1.48 -3.03 20.69
CA LYS A 55 2.81 -2.44 20.70
C LYS A 55 2.77 -0.92 20.83
N LEU A 56 1.96 -0.24 20.02
CA LEU A 56 1.81 1.23 20.08
C LEU A 56 1.31 1.70 21.45
N ILE A 57 0.35 0.98 22.04
CA ILE A 57 -0.15 1.27 23.39
C ILE A 57 0.95 1.06 24.44
N ASP A 58 1.73 -0.01 24.33
CA ASP A 58 2.85 -0.30 25.24
C ASP A 58 3.97 0.76 25.13
N GLU A 59 4.14 1.36 23.94
CA GLU A 59 5.03 2.49 23.66
C GLU A 59 4.49 3.84 24.16
N GLY A 60 3.25 3.87 24.67
CA GLY A 60 2.64 5.04 25.30
C GLY A 60 1.67 5.82 24.40
N ALA A 61 1.26 5.26 23.26
CA ALA A 61 0.17 5.83 22.47
C ALA A 61 -1.14 5.86 23.27
N ASP A 62 -1.96 6.88 23.03
CA ASP A 62 -3.31 6.94 23.58
C ASP A 62 -4.15 5.79 22.97
N PRO A 63 -4.79 4.92 23.77
CA PRO A 63 -5.65 3.86 23.25
C PRO A 63 -6.78 4.35 22.34
N ASP A 64 -7.20 5.61 22.48
CA ASP A 64 -8.20 6.26 21.64
C ASP A 64 -7.62 6.84 20.34
N SER A 65 -6.29 6.95 20.22
CA SER A 65 -5.60 7.38 18.99
C SER A 65 -5.16 6.22 18.09
N VAL A 66 -5.43 4.97 18.46
CA VAL A 66 -5.15 3.78 17.62
C VAL A 66 -6.39 2.90 17.55
N ILE A 67 -7.05 2.91 16.40
CA ILE A 67 -8.33 2.22 16.18
C ILE A 67 -8.20 1.12 15.14
N LEU A 68 -8.91 0.02 15.34
CA LEU A 68 -9.04 -1.02 14.33
C LEU A 68 -10.14 -0.63 13.32
N LEU A 69 -9.95 -0.94 12.05
CA LEU A 69 -10.93 -0.64 11.00
C LEU A 69 -12.29 -1.31 11.27
N SER A 70 -12.28 -2.52 11.83
CA SER A 70 -13.49 -3.21 12.29
C SER A 70 -14.26 -2.42 13.36
N GLU A 71 -13.60 -1.53 14.10
CA GLU A 71 -14.18 -0.68 15.14
C GLU A 71 -14.64 0.68 14.64
N PHE A 72 -14.34 1.03 13.38
CA PHE A 72 -14.62 2.34 12.80
C PHE A 72 -16.10 2.73 12.89
N HIS A 73 -17.01 1.75 12.80
CA HIS A 73 -18.46 1.95 12.95
C HIS A 73 -18.87 2.53 14.31
N LYS A 74 -18.04 2.39 15.36
CA LYS A 74 -18.28 3.00 16.67
C LYS A 74 -18.13 4.52 16.63
N TYR A 75 -17.25 5.02 15.76
CA TYR A 75 -16.99 6.44 15.56
C TYR A 75 -17.94 7.07 14.55
N LEU A 76 -18.45 6.26 13.63
CA LEU A 76 -19.41 6.70 12.62
C LEU A 76 -20.66 5.80 12.59
N PRO A 77 -21.56 5.93 13.60
CA PRO A 77 -22.82 5.22 13.59
C PRO A 77 -23.69 5.66 12.39
N ARG A 78 -24.33 4.67 11.77
CA ARG A 78 -25.26 4.88 10.66
C ARG A 78 -26.59 5.40 11.19
N GLY A 79 -27.14 6.44 10.56
CA GLY A 79 -28.46 6.97 10.92
C GLY A 79 -29.60 6.07 10.42
N GLU A 80 -30.71 5.98 11.18
CA GLU A 80 -31.84 5.09 10.85
C GLU A 80 -32.46 5.34 9.47
N ASN A 81 -32.40 6.58 8.97
CA ASN A 81 -32.95 6.99 7.66
C ASN A 81 -31.88 7.51 6.70
N GLU A 82 -30.62 7.20 6.96
CA GLU A 82 -29.52 7.69 6.16
C GLU A 82 -29.35 6.85 4.88
N SER A 83 -29.27 7.54 3.75
CA SER A 83 -29.00 6.90 2.46
C SER A 83 -27.58 6.30 2.42
N VAL A 84 -27.37 5.34 1.52
CA VAL A 84 -26.04 4.75 1.31
C VAL A 84 -25.03 5.81 0.87
N ASP A 85 -25.43 6.75 0.01
CA ASP A 85 -24.55 7.80 -0.49
C ASP A 85 -24.13 8.79 0.60
N GLU A 86 -25.07 9.20 1.46
CA GLU A 86 -24.78 10.05 2.62
C GLU A 86 -23.84 9.36 3.61
N TYR A 87 -24.09 8.08 3.91
CA TYR A 87 -23.22 7.30 4.78
C TYR A 87 -21.82 7.14 4.18
N THR A 88 -21.73 6.79 2.89
CA THR A 88 -20.46 6.60 2.17
C THR A 88 -19.64 7.89 2.17
N LYS A 89 -20.29 9.03 1.95
CA LYS A 89 -19.63 10.33 2.02
C LYS A 89 -19.08 10.61 3.41
N ARG A 90 -19.88 10.44 4.47
CA ARG A 90 -19.40 10.63 5.85
C ARG A 90 -18.29 9.65 6.22
N TYR A 91 -18.37 8.42 5.73
CA TYR A 91 -17.35 7.40 5.93
C TYR A 91 -16.03 7.84 5.31
N ALA A 92 -16.03 8.27 4.04
CA ALA A 92 -14.87 8.79 3.36
C ALA A 92 -14.31 10.04 4.07
N ASP A 93 -15.18 10.98 4.44
CA ASP A 93 -14.78 12.19 5.17
C ASP A 93 -14.10 11.84 6.51
N ALA A 94 -14.66 10.90 7.27
CA ALA A 94 -14.11 10.45 8.55
C ALA A 94 -12.77 9.70 8.39
N MET A 95 -12.66 8.82 7.39
CA MET A 95 -11.41 8.09 7.09
C MET A 95 -10.26 9.03 6.74
N MET A 96 -10.56 10.22 6.19
CA MET A 96 -9.58 11.25 5.86
C MET A 96 -9.33 12.22 7.02
N ASP A 97 -10.34 12.52 7.83
CA ASP A 97 -10.26 13.51 8.92
C ASP A 97 -9.60 12.93 10.18
N LEU A 98 -9.86 11.67 10.55
CA LEU A 98 -9.27 11.04 11.74
C LEU A 98 -7.73 10.98 11.69
N PRO A 99 -7.08 10.54 10.60
CA PRO A 99 -5.62 10.58 10.50
C PRO A 99 -5.04 12.00 10.58
N ARG A 100 -5.74 13.02 10.05
CA ARG A 100 -5.31 14.42 10.17
C ARG A 100 -5.33 14.92 11.62
N ARG A 101 -6.09 14.25 12.50
CA ARG A 101 -6.14 14.52 13.94
C ARG A 101 -5.19 13.65 14.75
N GLY A 102 -4.35 12.85 14.08
CA GLY A 102 -3.37 11.97 14.73
C GLY A 102 -3.93 10.60 15.12
N VAL A 103 -5.10 10.20 14.61
CA VAL A 103 -5.64 8.85 14.84
C VAL A 103 -5.09 7.88 13.80
N GLN A 104 -4.44 6.83 14.26
CA GLN A 104 -3.98 5.73 13.42
C GLN A 104 -5.08 4.69 13.26
N ILE A 105 -5.44 4.39 12.00
CA ILE A 105 -6.46 3.40 11.66
C ILE A 105 -5.74 2.16 11.13
N LEU A 106 -5.80 1.06 11.87
CA LEU A 106 -5.17 -0.20 11.52
C LEU A 106 -6.18 -1.12 10.84
N ASN A 107 -5.88 -1.59 9.63
CA ASN A 107 -6.78 -2.45 8.88
C ASN A 107 -6.72 -3.88 9.41
N ASP A 108 -7.71 -4.29 10.21
CA ASP A 108 -7.84 -5.65 10.73
C ASP A 108 -8.90 -6.48 9.98
N THR A 109 -9.40 -5.95 8.86
CA THR A 109 -10.52 -6.54 8.11
C THR A 109 -10.10 -7.17 6.79
N THR A 110 -9.02 -6.68 6.18
CA THR A 110 -8.45 -7.28 4.97
C THR A 110 -7.81 -8.63 5.31
N THR A 111 -7.92 -9.60 4.40
CA THR A 111 -7.36 -10.96 4.60
C THR A 111 -6.28 -11.31 3.58
N ALA A 112 -5.97 -10.37 2.68
CA ALA A 112 -4.94 -10.55 1.67
C ALA A 112 -4.41 -9.21 1.16
N GLU A 113 -3.14 -9.19 0.78
CA GLU A 113 -2.56 -8.13 -0.04
C GLU A 113 -2.95 -8.35 -1.49
N VAL A 114 -3.62 -7.38 -2.10
CA VAL A 114 -3.85 -7.37 -3.55
C VAL A 114 -2.61 -6.75 -4.18
N ILE A 115 -1.96 -7.48 -5.07
CA ILE A 115 -0.76 -6.98 -5.73
C ILE A 115 -1.18 -5.88 -6.71
N GLY A 116 -0.63 -4.68 -6.53
CA GLY A 116 -0.79 -3.58 -7.49
C GLY A 116 -0.30 -4.05 -8.85
N CYS A 117 -1.23 -4.09 -9.81
CA CYS A 117 -0.98 -4.72 -11.11
C CYS A 117 -0.59 -3.73 -12.20
N ILE A 118 -0.92 -2.44 -12.04
CA ILE A 118 -0.69 -1.41 -13.06
C ILE A 118 0.21 -0.32 -12.50
N HIS A 119 1.30 -0.03 -13.22
CA HIS A 119 2.27 0.99 -12.85
C HIS A 119 2.35 2.07 -13.92
N GLY A 120 2.12 3.32 -13.51
CA GLY A 120 2.34 4.50 -14.34
C GLY A 120 3.71 5.14 -14.07
N THR A 121 4.26 5.77 -15.10
CA THR A 121 5.50 6.57 -15.02
C THR A 121 5.22 8.04 -15.34
N VAL A 122 6.10 8.94 -14.90
CA VAL A 122 6.01 10.38 -15.23
C VAL A 122 6.04 10.62 -16.75
N SER A 123 6.76 9.78 -17.50
CA SER A 123 6.77 9.80 -18.97
C SER A 123 5.43 9.46 -19.65
N GLY A 124 4.39 9.10 -18.87
CA GLY A 124 3.06 8.74 -19.38
C GLY A 124 2.95 7.31 -19.90
N LYS A 125 3.93 6.44 -19.60
CA LYS A 125 3.87 5.01 -19.93
C LYS A 125 3.26 4.21 -18.79
N PHE A 126 2.45 3.22 -19.14
CA PHE A 126 1.77 2.32 -18.23
C PHE A 126 2.18 0.88 -18.48
N PHE A 127 2.26 0.09 -17.41
CA PHE A 127 2.66 -1.31 -17.45
C PHE A 127 1.70 -2.15 -16.62
N ASP A 128 1.10 -3.19 -17.20
CA ASP A 128 0.34 -4.23 -16.49
C ASP A 128 1.27 -5.42 -16.21
N ILE A 129 1.66 -5.58 -14.95
CA ILE A 129 2.45 -6.72 -14.44
C ILE A 129 1.62 -7.61 -13.50
N SER A 130 0.35 -7.79 -13.86
CA SER A 130 -0.55 -8.70 -13.17
C SER A 130 -0.28 -10.18 -13.50
N PRO A 131 -0.84 -11.10 -12.70
CA PRO A 131 -0.93 -12.50 -13.08
C PRO A 131 -1.61 -12.74 -14.44
N ARG A 132 -2.51 -11.83 -14.87
CA ARG A 132 -3.22 -11.92 -16.15
C ARG A 132 -2.28 -11.79 -17.35
N THR A 133 -1.16 -11.07 -17.21
CA THR A 133 -0.16 -10.97 -18.29
C THR A 133 0.79 -12.17 -18.33
N GLY A 134 0.60 -13.15 -17.44
CA GLY A 134 1.47 -14.31 -17.29
C GLY A 134 2.81 -13.97 -16.65
N ALA A 135 2.90 -12.82 -15.96
CA ALA A 135 4.09 -12.40 -15.24
C ALA A 135 4.45 -13.42 -14.15
N THR A 136 5.74 -13.72 -14.08
CA THR A 136 6.33 -14.53 -13.01
C THR A 136 6.77 -13.66 -11.83
N LYS A 137 6.97 -14.27 -10.66
CA LYS A 137 7.48 -13.55 -9.48
C LYS A 137 8.86 -12.93 -9.73
N GLY A 138 9.71 -13.61 -10.49
CA GLY A 138 11.02 -13.09 -10.87
C GLY A 138 10.93 -11.85 -11.75
N GLU A 139 10.05 -11.89 -12.75
CA GLU A 139 9.79 -10.74 -13.64
C GLU A 139 9.22 -9.54 -12.87
N TYR A 140 8.30 -9.77 -11.93
CA TYR A 140 7.79 -8.71 -11.07
C TYR A 140 8.89 -8.05 -10.24
N ARG A 141 9.73 -8.84 -9.55
CA ARG A 141 10.84 -8.30 -8.75
C ARG A 141 11.82 -7.50 -9.62
N GLU A 142 12.18 -8.04 -10.78
CA GLU A 142 13.13 -7.39 -11.68
C GLU A 142 12.54 -6.12 -12.31
N PHE A 143 11.26 -6.14 -12.66
CA PHE A 143 10.53 -4.96 -13.13
C PHE A 143 10.44 -3.88 -12.06
N MET A 144 10.10 -4.23 -10.82
CA MET A 144 10.02 -3.27 -9.71
C MET A 144 11.37 -2.63 -9.40
N ARG A 145 12.47 -3.40 -9.46
CA ARG A 145 13.82 -2.83 -9.36
C ARG A 145 14.13 -1.85 -10.50
N TRP A 146 13.77 -2.22 -11.74
CA TRP A 146 13.96 -1.32 -12.88
C TRP A 146 13.13 -0.04 -12.73
N LEU A 147 11.86 -0.16 -12.37
CA LEU A 147 10.92 0.95 -12.22
C LEU A 147 11.33 1.90 -11.08
N LEU A 148 11.59 1.35 -9.90
CA LEU A 148 11.93 2.11 -8.68
C LEU A 148 13.40 2.54 -8.64
N GLY A 149 14.26 1.99 -9.51
CA GLY A 149 15.67 2.40 -9.65
C GLY A 149 15.89 3.77 -10.29
N GLY A 150 14.92 4.69 -10.18
CA GLY A 150 14.98 6.06 -10.73
C GLY A 150 14.28 6.26 -12.07
N VAL A 151 13.66 5.22 -12.62
CA VAL A 151 12.93 5.27 -13.91
C VAL A 151 11.54 5.88 -13.78
N GLN A 152 10.87 5.66 -12.65
CA GLN A 152 9.50 6.11 -12.44
C GLN A 152 9.33 7.63 -12.60
N GLU A 153 10.36 8.40 -12.21
CA GLU A 153 10.38 9.86 -12.22
C GLU A 153 10.94 10.46 -13.52
N ALA A 154 11.42 9.64 -14.46
CA ALA A 154 12.01 10.13 -15.70
C ALA A 154 10.93 10.73 -16.63
N GLU A 155 11.17 11.97 -17.09
CA GLU A 155 10.30 12.66 -18.06
C GLU A 155 10.36 11.98 -19.44
N GLU A 156 11.54 11.47 -19.81
CA GLU A 156 11.75 10.64 -21.00
C GLU A 156 12.23 9.26 -20.55
N LEU A 157 11.50 8.22 -20.98
CA LEU A 157 11.80 6.84 -20.60
C LEU A 157 12.04 5.96 -21.83
N GLU A 158 13.25 5.43 -21.92
CA GLU A 158 13.55 4.29 -22.79
C GLU A 158 13.14 2.99 -22.08
N VAL A 159 12.24 2.24 -22.71
CA VAL A 159 11.72 0.98 -22.14
C VAL A 159 12.53 -0.18 -22.71
N PRO A 160 13.23 -0.98 -21.88
CA PRO A 160 13.86 -2.21 -22.30
C PRO A 160 12.89 -3.15 -23.00
N GLU A 161 13.33 -3.82 -24.07
CA GLU A 161 12.48 -4.70 -24.90
C GLU A 161 11.70 -5.75 -24.08
N LYS A 162 12.33 -6.30 -23.03
CA LYS A 162 11.71 -7.28 -22.14
C LYS A 162 10.47 -6.77 -21.40
N TRP A 163 10.33 -5.46 -21.20
CA TRP A 163 9.19 -4.83 -20.52
C TRP A 163 8.10 -4.36 -21.48
N LEU A 164 8.39 -4.28 -22.78
CA LEU A 164 7.40 -3.87 -23.78
C LEU A 164 6.17 -4.78 -23.81
N LYS A 165 6.33 -6.08 -23.48
CA LYS A 165 5.21 -7.03 -23.40
C LYS A 165 4.22 -6.73 -22.29
N PHE A 166 4.62 -5.96 -21.27
CA PHE A 166 3.77 -5.52 -20.18
C PHE A 166 3.24 -4.11 -20.40
N GLN A 167 3.73 -3.39 -21.42
CA GLN A 167 3.30 -2.02 -21.66
C GLN A 167 1.85 -2.00 -22.19
N VAL A 168 1.02 -1.18 -21.56
CA VAL A 168 -0.39 -0.99 -21.92
C VAL A 168 -0.65 0.47 -22.27
N GLU A 169 -1.74 0.73 -22.99
CA GLU A 169 -2.25 2.08 -23.18
C GLU A 169 -2.73 2.66 -21.84
N ASP A 170 -2.81 4.00 -21.72
CA ASP A 170 -3.37 4.65 -20.53
C ASP A 170 -4.76 4.03 -20.25
N PRO A 171 -4.94 3.36 -19.10
CA PRO A 171 -6.19 2.67 -18.80
C PRO A 171 -7.38 3.63 -18.68
N GLY A 172 -7.15 4.96 -18.64
CA GLY A 172 -8.20 5.95 -18.47
C GLY A 172 -8.94 5.78 -17.14
N LYS A 173 -9.88 6.69 -16.84
CA LYS A 173 -10.67 6.67 -15.59
C LYS A 173 -11.74 5.56 -15.51
N GLY A 174 -11.70 4.56 -16.38
CA GLY A 174 -12.79 3.59 -16.50
C GLY A 174 -12.29 2.23 -16.91
N ASP A 175 -11.86 1.44 -15.94
CA ASP A 175 -11.99 -0.03 -15.96
C ASP A 175 -11.60 -0.67 -14.61
N TYR A 176 -11.80 0.03 -13.49
CA TYR A 176 -11.70 -0.58 -12.16
C TYR A 176 -12.89 -1.51 -11.83
N GLU A 177 -13.93 -1.54 -12.67
CA GLU A 177 -15.15 -2.33 -12.46
C GLU A 177 -15.04 -3.81 -12.88
N GLN A 178 -13.94 -4.25 -13.52
CA GLN A 178 -13.82 -5.65 -13.97
C GLN A 178 -13.14 -6.61 -12.99
N ASP A 179 -12.50 -6.12 -11.92
CA ASP A 179 -11.80 -6.99 -10.96
C ASP A 179 -12.71 -7.58 -9.85
N GLU A 180 -13.93 -7.07 -9.64
CA GLU A 180 -14.87 -7.65 -8.66
C GLU A 180 -15.52 -8.98 -9.13
N ARG A 181 -15.45 -9.30 -10.43
CA ARG A 181 -16.10 -10.49 -10.99
C ARG A 181 -15.37 -11.79 -10.62
N TRP A 182 -14.06 -11.72 -10.37
CA TRP A 182 -13.22 -12.87 -10.04
C TRP A 182 -13.06 -13.10 -8.54
N MET A 183 -13.39 -12.11 -7.70
CA MET A 183 -13.35 -12.24 -6.24
C MET A 183 -14.56 -13.02 -5.67
N ASN A 184 -15.57 -13.32 -6.50
CA ASN A 184 -16.80 -14.02 -6.09
C ASN A 184 -17.05 -15.36 -6.81
N SER A 185 -16.02 -15.95 -7.45
CA SER A 185 -16.12 -17.27 -8.11
C SER A 185 -15.47 -18.39 -7.31
#